data_AF-A0A5N3VBI8-F1
#
_entry.id   AF-A0A5N3VBI8-F1
#
_cell.length_a   1.000
_cell.length_b   1.000
_cell.length_c   1.000
_cell.angle_alpha   90.00
_cell.angle_beta   90.00
_cell.angle_gamma   90.00
#
_symmetry.space_group_name_H-M   'P 1'
#
loop_
_entity.id
_entity.type
_entity.pdbx_description
1 polymer ?
#
loop_
_entity_poly.entity_id
_entity_poly.type
_entity_poly.pdbx_seq_one_letter_code
_entity_poly.pdbx_strand_id
1 'polypeptide(L)'
;MDTKSILEELLLKRSQQKKKMSPNNYKERLFVLTKTHLSYYDYDKMKRGSRKGSIEIKKIRCVEKVNLEEQTPVERQYPFQSGKVGQSQCISCNKTQCFF
;
A
#
# COMPACT_ATOMS: atom_id res chain seq x y z
N MET A 1 -10.83 16.29 -17.22
CA MET A 1 -10.01 15.84 -16.08
C MET A 1 -10.84 14.83 -15.30
N ASP A 2 -10.55 13.55 -15.43
CA ASP A 2 -11.32 12.49 -14.76
C ASP A 2 -10.95 12.43 -13.27
N THR A 3 -11.69 13.18 -12.45
CA THR A 3 -11.60 13.15 -10.98
C THR A 3 -12.40 12.02 -10.36
N LYS A 4 -13.13 11.25 -11.17
CA LYS A 4 -13.92 10.09 -10.74
C LYS A 4 -13.00 9.03 -10.14
N SER A 5 -13.25 8.66 -8.88
CA SER A 5 -12.61 7.50 -8.26
C SER A 5 -13.07 6.22 -8.95
N ILE A 6 -12.11 5.37 -9.27
CA ILE A 6 -12.32 4.05 -9.88
C ILE A 6 -12.60 3.04 -8.77
N LEU A 7 -11.82 3.10 -7.70
CA LEU A 7 -11.92 2.22 -6.55
C LEU A 7 -11.65 3.02 -5.28
N GLU A 8 -12.44 2.75 -4.24
CA GLU A 8 -12.22 3.24 -2.90
C GLU A 8 -12.39 2.10 -1.91
N GLU A 9 -11.36 1.82 -1.13
CA GLU A 9 -11.36 0.66 -0.23
C GLU A 9 -10.51 0.90 1.02
N LEU A 10 -10.95 0.33 2.14
CA LEU A 10 -10.19 0.33 3.38
C LEU A 10 -9.20 -0.83 3.36
N LEU A 11 -7.91 -0.51 3.39
CA LEU A 11 -6.85 -1.51 3.38
C LEU A 11 -5.84 -1.21 4.49
N LEU A 12 -5.19 -2.26 4.99
CA LEU A 12 -4.08 -2.10 5.93
C LEU A 12 -2.81 -1.71 5.18
N LYS A 13 -2.26 -0.55 5.52
CA LYS A 13 -0.98 -0.07 5.03
C LYS A 13 0.13 -0.40 6.02
N ARG A 14 1.16 -1.12 5.58
CA ARG A 14 2.41 -1.26 6.34
C ARG A 14 3.29 -0.02 6.19
N SER A 15 3.95 0.39 7.28
CA SER A 15 5.01 1.42 7.20
C SER A 15 6.27 0.87 6.55
N GLN A 16 6.94 1.65 5.70
CA GLN A 16 8.30 1.33 5.29
C GLN A 16 9.23 1.43 6.50
N GLN A 17 9.72 0.30 6.98
CA GLN A 17 10.65 0.27 8.11
C GLN A 17 12.02 0.80 7.69
N LYS A 18 12.56 1.75 8.46
CA LYS A 18 13.94 2.22 8.30
C LYS A 18 14.96 1.30 9.00
N LYS A 19 14.53 0.48 9.98
CA LYS A 19 15.37 -0.44 10.76
C LYS A 19 14.81 -1.86 10.65
N LYS A 20 15.68 -2.85 10.39
CA LYS A 20 15.31 -4.26 10.15
C LYS A 20 14.65 -4.97 11.34
N MET A 21 14.87 -4.50 12.58
CA MET A 21 14.43 -5.16 13.82
C MET A 21 13.20 -4.51 14.48
N SER A 22 12.63 -3.46 13.88
CA SER A 22 11.46 -2.82 14.47
C SER A 22 10.20 -3.67 14.26
N PRO A 23 9.16 -3.55 15.09
CA PRO A 23 7.88 -4.19 14.83
C PRO A 23 7.23 -3.63 13.55
N ASN A 24 6.59 -4.48 12.76
CA ASN A 24 5.81 -4.03 11.61
C ASN A 24 4.62 -3.21 12.10
N ASN A 25 4.57 -1.93 11.73
CA ASN A 25 3.43 -1.07 12.05
C ASN A 25 2.45 -1.05 10.86
N TYR A 26 1.26 -1.60 11.09
CA TYR A 26 0.15 -1.58 10.15
C TYR A 26 -0.87 -0.53 10.59
N LYS A 27 -1.36 0.25 9.64
CA LYS A 27 -2.45 1.20 9.89
C LYS A 27 -3.51 1.05 8.81
N GLU A 28 -4.77 0.99 9.22
CA GLU A 28 -5.90 1.03 8.29
C GLU A 28 -5.99 2.41 7.64
N ARG A 29 -6.17 2.41 6.32
CA ARG A 29 -6.23 3.62 5.50
C ARG A 29 -7.27 3.45 4.41
N LEU A 30 -7.98 4.54 4.11
CA LEU A 30 -8.84 4.58 2.93
C LEU A 30 -7.99 4.89 1.71
N PHE A 31 -7.90 3.93 0.81
CA PHE A 31 -7.25 4.07 -0.49
C PHE A 31 -8.26 4.54 -1.52
N VAL A 32 -7.86 5.50 -2.35
CA VAL A 32 -8.66 6.04 -3.44
C VAL A 32 -7.81 5.98 -4.68
N LEU A 33 -8.22 5.14 -5.62
CA LEU A 33 -7.60 4.98 -6.92
C LEU A 33 -8.34 5.84 -7.95
N THR A 34 -7.61 6.74 -8.59
CA THR A 34 -8.06 7.48 -9.77
C THR A 34 -7.21 7.10 -10.97
N LYS A 35 -7.58 7.55 -12.17
CA LYS A 35 -6.79 7.31 -13.39
C LYS A 35 -5.36 7.86 -13.29
N THR A 36 -5.11 8.85 -12.43
CA THR A 36 -3.84 9.56 -12.37
C THR A 36 -3.07 9.32 -11.08
N HIS A 37 -3.77 9.04 -9.97
CA HIS A 37 -3.15 8.89 -8.65
C HIS A 37 -3.77 7.75 -7.85
N LEU A 38 -2.94 7.07 -7.07
CA LEU A 38 -3.34 6.27 -5.94
C LEU A 38 -3.05 7.05 -4.66
N SER A 39 -4.09 7.51 -3.99
CA SER A 39 -3.98 8.32 -2.77
C SER A 39 -4.51 7.56 -1.56
N TYR A 40 -3.97 7.83 -0.38
CA TYR A 40 -4.45 7.23 0.86
C TYR A 40 -4.65 8.26 1.96
N TYR A 41 -5.71 8.05 2.73
CA TYR A 41 -6.22 8.97 3.73
C TYR A 41 -6.30 8.27 5.09
N ASP A 42 -6.23 9.06 6.17
CA ASP A 42 -6.76 8.58 7.44
C ASP A 42 -8.25 8.24 7.26
N TYR A 43 -8.68 7.20 7.96
CA TYR A 43 -10.08 6.85 8.06
C TYR A 43 -10.41 6.77 9.54
N ASP A 44 -11.24 7.70 10.02
CA ASP A 44 -11.66 7.76 11.42
C ASP A 44 -13.15 8.06 11.47
N LYS A 45 -13.86 7.47 12.43
CA LYS A 45 -15.31 7.67 12.65
C LYS A 45 -16.15 7.58 11.36
N MET A 46 -15.83 6.62 10.49
CA MET A 46 -16.48 6.41 9.18
C MET A 46 -16.40 7.61 8.21
N LYS A 47 -15.43 8.52 8.40
CA LYS A 47 -15.21 9.66 7.52
C LYS A 47 -13.77 9.68 6.99
N ARG A 48 -13.63 10.12 5.73
CA ARG A 48 -12.32 10.35 5.11
C ARG A 48 -11.64 11.52 5.82
N GLY A 49 -10.50 11.25 6.45
CA GLY A 49 -9.66 12.23 7.11
C GLY A 49 -8.60 12.83 6.18
N SER A 50 -7.49 13.28 6.78
CA SER A 50 -6.39 13.92 6.04
C SER A 50 -5.69 12.97 5.06
N ARG A 51 -5.26 13.48 3.90
CA ARG A 51 -4.44 12.72 2.93
C ARG A 51 -3.05 12.50 3.52
N LYS A 52 -2.62 11.24 3.62
CA LYS A 52 -1.29 10.86 4.15
C LYS A 52 -0.24 10.68 3.06
N GLY A 53 -0.66 10.33 1.86
CA GLY A 53 0.23 10.26 0.72
C GLY A 53 -0.51 10.03 -0.58
N SER A 54 0.23 10.19 -1.67
CA SER A 54 -0.26 10.00 -3.03
C SER A 54 0.88 9.53 -3.91
N ILE A 55 0.56 8.62 -4.82
CA ILE A 55 1.49 8.07 -5.80
C ILE A 55 0.86 8.30 -7.16
N GLU A 56 1.58 8.97 -8.05
CA GLU A 56 1.17 9.07 -9.45
C GLU A 56 1.21 7.69 -10.09
N ILE A 57 0.15 7.31 -10.81
CA ILE A 57 0.08 6.00 -11.47
C ILE A 57 1.24 5.79 -12.43
N LYS A 58 1.71 6.87 -13.08
CA LYS A 58 2.88 6.85 -13.98
C LYS A 58 4.20 6.45 -13.29
N LYS A 59 4.30 6.58 -11.97
CA LYS A 59 5.50 6.24 -11.18
C LYS A 59 5.49 4.79 -10.69
N ILE A 60 4.35 4.10 -10.82
CA ILE A 60 4.21 2.69 -10.47
C ILE A 60 4.77 1.86 -11.61
N ARG A 61 5.82 1.07 -11.33
CA ARG A 61 6.41 0.16 -12.34
C ARG A 61 5.78 -1.22 -12.32
N CYS A 62 5.46 -1.72 -11.13
CA CYS A 62 5.02 -3.08 -10.91
C CYS A 62 3.86 -3.11 -9.91
N VAL A 63 2.84 -3.90 -10.21
CA VAL A 63 1.73 -4.22 -9.31
C VAL A 63 1.63 -5.73 -9.25
N GLU A 64 1.81 -6.32 -8.07
CA GLU A 64 1.79 -7.77 -7.90
C GLU A 64 0.88 -8.19 -6.75
N LYS A 65 0.18 -9.31 -6.95
CA LYS A 65 -0.60 -9.93 -5.89
C LYS A 65 0.32 -10.79 -5.03
N VAL A 66 0.40 -10.49 -3.75
CA VAL A 66 1.15 -11.35 -2.81
C VAL A 66 0.26 -12.51 -2.42
N ASN A 67 0.63 -13.73 -2.84
CA ASN A 67 0.03 -14.94 -2.33
C ASN A 67 0.64 -15.27 -0.96
N LEU A 68 -0.21 -15.48 0.03
CA LEU A 68 0.24 -15.96 1.35
C LEU A 68 0.59 -17.45 1.18
N GLU A 69 1.87 -17.81 1.22
CA GLU A 69 2.24 -19.22 1.34
C GLU A 69 1.94 -19.67 2.78
N GLU A 70 0.99 -20.62 2.91
CA GLU A 70 0.44 -21.11 4.18
C GLU A 70 1.50 -21.64 5.18
N GLN A 71 2.72 -21.93 4.73
CA GLN A 71 3.78 -22.55 5.55
C GLN A 71 4.98 -21.63 5.84
N THR A 72 4.88 -20.34 5.53
CA THR A 72 5.94 -19.37 5.90
C THR A 72 5.67 -18.78 7.29
N PRO A 73 6.68 -18.63 8.16
CA PRO A 73 6.54 -17.88 9.41
C PRO A 73 5.95 -16.49 9.12
N VAL A 74 5.11 -15.95 10.01
CA VAL A 74 4.40 -14.66 9.81
C VAL A 74 5.34 -13.52 9.37
N GLU A 75 6.60 -13.57 9.78
CA GLU A 75 7.67 -12.64 9.40
C GLU A 75 8.08 -12.71 7.92
N ARG A 76 7.86 -13.84 7.26
CA ARG A 76 8.17 -14.15 5.86
C ARG A 76 6.94 -14.33 4.97
N GLN A 77 5.72 -14.31 5.53
CA GLN A 77 4.45 -14.36 4.78
C GLN A 77 4.26 -13.23 3.76
N TYR A 78 5.15 -12.23 3.77
CA TYR A 78 5.15 -11.12 2.84
C TYR A 78 6.58 -10.91 2.33
N PRO A 79 7.07 -11.75 1.40
CA PRO A 79 8.39 -11.54 0.82
C PRO A 79 8.36 -10.24 0.01
N PHE A 80 8.99 -9.20 0.53
CA PHE A 80 9.27 -8.00 -0.24
C PHE A 80 10.77 -7.91 -0.43
N GLN A 81 11.21 -8.01 -1.69
CA GLN A 81 12.48 -7.39 -2.04
C GLN A 81 12.23 -5.87 -1.93
N SER A 82 12.64 -5.26 -0.83
CA SER A 82 12.78 -3.80 -0.74
C SER A 82 13.97 -3.35 -1.60
N GLY A 83 13.94 -3.68 -2.88
CA GLY A 83 14.86 -3.14 -3.86
C GLY A 83 14.34 -1.77 -4.28
N LYS A 84 14.88 -0.69 -3.70
CA LYS A 84 14.90 0.60 -4.39
C LYS A 84 15.82 0.47 -5.61
N VAL A 85 15.40 -0.24 -6.65
CA VAL A 85 16.14 -0.29 -7.91
C VAL A 85 15.73 0.94 -8.71
N GLY A 86 16.40 2.06 -8.44
CA GLY A 86 16.23 3.32 -9.16
C GLY A 86 14.85 3.98 -9.00
N GLN A 87 14.68 4.77 -7.92
CA GLN A 87 13.60 5.76 -7.72
C GLN A 87 12.13 5.32 -7.96
N SER A 88 11.82 4.04 -8.07
CA SER A 88 10.50 3.57 -8.51
C SER A 88 9.81 2.77 -7.41
N GLN A 89 8.49 3.00 -7.24
CA GLN A 89 7.69 2.35 -6.21
C GLN A 89 6.98 1.12 -6.83
N CYS A 90 7.19 -0.04 -6.23
CA CYS A 90 6.44 -1.26 -6.52
C CYS A 90 5.29 -1.37 -5.52
N ILE A 91 4.10 -1.75 -6.00
CA ILE A 91 2.94 -1.96 -5.12
C ILE A 91 2.67 -3.45 -5.05
N SER A 92 2.62 -3.95 -3.83
CA SER A 92 2.26 -5.33 -3.57
C SER A 92 0.97 -5.33 -2.77
N CYS A 93 -0.08 -6.03 -3.22
CA CYS A 93 -1.35 -6.04 -2.50
C CYS A 93 -1.96 -7.44 -2.43
N ASN A 94 -2.63 -7.77 -1.33
CA ASN A 94 -3.51 -8.92 -1.23
C ASN A 94 -4.93 -8.42 -0.90
N LYS A 95 -5.88 -9.34 -0.67
CA LYS A 95 -7.30 -8.98 -0.42
C LYS A 95 -7.51 -7.99 0.75
N THR A 96 -6.55 -7.82 1.66
CA THR A 96 -6.72 -7.01 2.88
C THR A 96 -5.59 -6.02 3.15
N GLN A 97 -4.48 -6.09 2.40
CA GLN A 97 -3.25 -5.36 2.71
C GLN A 97 -2.55 -4.86 1.45
N CYS A 98 -2.12 -3.59 1.47
CA CYS A 98 -1.35 -2.97 0.38
C CYS A 98 -0.03 -2.40 0.92
N PHE A 99 1.05 -2.66 0.19
CA PHE A 99 2.42 -2.29 0.51
C PHE A 99 2.97 -1.34 -0.57
N PHE A 100 3.71 -0.31 -0.14
CA PHE A 100 4.33 0.74 -0.97
C PHE A 100 5.77 0.95 -0.54
#